data_AF-A0A5B9I1U3-F1
#
_entry.id   AF-A0A5B9I1U3-F1
#
_cell.length_a   1.000
_cell.length_b   1.000
_cell.length_c   1.000
_cell.angle_alpha   90.00
_cell.angle_beta   90.00
_cell.angle_gamma   90.00
#
_symmetry.space_group_name_H-M   'P 1'
#
loop_
_entity.id
_entity.type
_entity.pdbx_description
1 polymer ?
#
loop_
_entity_poly.entity_id
_entity_poly.type
_entity_poly.pdbx_seq_one_letter_code
_entity_poly.pdbx_strand_id
1 'polypeptide(L)'
;MKSALTNIIISLILAVGGILAHFMGNQGWVFDWVGILLAYLSLGILIGLYNKTVYYKPFPKILNRTLFITFNATVLGIILGLTCQLLEKANLTIMMYYWLIMLLLHFITIITLVILVFAHQNSQKYSLLYTFIVILNIFLTLRPVLYPLVLIIIGNGMNASAGH
;
A
#
# COMPACT_ATOMS: atom_id res chain seq x y z
N MET A 1 2.65 9.59 -26.00
CA MET A 1 3.83 8.95 -25.37
C MET A 1 4.53 9.81 -24.32
N LYS A 2 4.81 11.10 -24.58
CA LYS A 2 5.56 11.98 -23.65
C LYS A 2 4.94 12.04 -22.24
N SER A 3 3.62 12.27 -22.14
CA SER A 3 2.90 12.36 -20.86
C SER A 3 2.88 11.06 -20.04
N ALA A 4 2.85 9.89 -20.69
CA ALA A 4 2.82 8.62 -19.97
C ALA A 4 4.16 8.30 -19.28
N LEU A 5 5.26 8.53 -20.01
CA LEU A 5 6.61 8.39 -19.46
C LEU A 5 6.86 9.38 -18.32
N THR A 6 6.41 10.63 -18.46
CA THR A 6 6.52 11.64 -17.38
C THR A 6 5.83 11.17 -16.11
N ASN A 7 4.63 10.62 -16.18
CA ASN A 7 3.92 10.12 -15.00
C ASN A 7 4.62 8.90 -14.37
N ILE A 8 5.18 8.01 -15.18
CA ILE A 8 5.98 6.86 -14.69
C ILE A 8 7.24 7.37 -13.97
N ILE A 9 7.92 8.37 -14.50
CA ILE A 9 9.10 8.98 -13.87
C ILE A 9 8.71 9.67 -12.55
N ILE A 10 7.61 10.43 -12.52
CA ILE A 10 7.12 11.06 -11.29
C ILE A 10 6.80 9.99 -10.23
N SER A 11 6.11 8.91 -10.62
CA SER A 11 5.83 7.79 -9.74
C SER A 11 7.10 7.12 -9.23
N LEU A 12 8.13 6.95 -10.07
CA LEU A 12 9.43 6.43 -9.63
C LEU A 12 10.09 7.35 -8.60
N ILE A 13 10.12 8.67 -8.85
CA ILE A 13 10.70 9.65 -7.92
C ILE A 13 9.97 9.61 -6.58
N LEU A 14 8.63 9.51 -6.59
CA LEU A 14 7.83 9.38 -5.38
C LEU A 14 8.12 8.08 -4.62
N ALA A 15 8.23 6.95 -5.31
CA ALA A 15 8.53 5.67 -4.68
C ALA A 15 9.94 5.64 -4.07
N VAL A 16 10.95 6.16 -4.79
CA VAL A 16 12.32 6.30 -4.28
C VAL A 16 12.38 7.31 -3.14
N GLY A 17 11.67 8.45 -3.26
CA GLY A 17 11.53 9.42 -2.19
C GLY A 17 10.90 8.82 -0.95
N GLY A 18 9.93 7.92 -1.11
CA GLY A 18 9.31 7.18 -0.01
C GLY A 18 10.30 6.30 0.75
N ILE A 19 11.21 5.63 0.02
CA ILE A 19 12.30 4.83 0.62
C ILE A 19 13.30 5.72 1.34
N LEU A 20 13.72 6.81 0.71
CA LEU A 20 14.70 7.73 1.30
C LEU A 20 14.14 8.37 2.57
N ALA A 21 12.89 8.84 2.55
CA ALA A 21 12.21 9.36 3.74
C ALA A 21 12.19 8.32 4.86
N HIS A 22 11.93 7.05 4.52
CA HIS A 22 11.95 5.96 5.48
C HIS A 22 13.34 5.72 6.08
N PHE A 23 14.41 5.64 5.28
CA PHE A 23 15.77 5.42 5.79
C PHE A 23 16.38 6.64 6.50
N MET A 24 16.03 7.85 6.07
CA MET A 24 16.43 9.10 6.73
C MET A 24 15.70 9.32 8.05
N GLY A 25 14.59 8.62 8.27
CA GLY A 25 13.73 8.80 9.42
C GLY A 25 14.38 8.54 10.77
N ASN A 26 15.50 7.82 10.87
CA ASN A 26 16.23 7.53 12.11
C ASN A 26 15.33 7.40 13.37
N GLN A 27 14.26 6.57 13.28
CA GLN A 27 13.24 6.32 14.32
C GLN A 27 12.14 7.39 14.54
N GLY A 28 12.13 8.49 13.78
CA GLY A 28 11.08 9.50 13.80
C GLY A 28 9.82 9.03 13.06
N TRP A 29 8.74 8.78 13.81
CA TRP A 29 7.43 8.34 13.30
C TRP A 29 6.92 9.17 12.11
N VAL A 30 7.18 10.49 12.08
CA VAL A 30 6.75 11.41 11.02
C VAL A 30 7.31 11.04 9.64
N PHE A 31 8.61 10.74 9.56
CA PHE A 31 9.27 10.44 8.28
C PHE A 31 8.83 9.10 7.70
N ASP A 32 8.48 8.14 8.56
CA ASP A 32 7.83 6.89 8.14
C ASP A 32 6.47 7.15 7.50
N TRP A 33 5.65 8.02 8.10
CA TRP A 33 4.35 8.40 7.52
C TRP A 33 4.49 9.15 6.20
N VAL A 34 5.48 10.04 6.08
CA VAL A 34 5.81 10.70 4.80
C VAL A 34 6.22 9.68 3.75
N GLY A 35 7.04 8.68 4.12
CA GLY A 35 7.44 7.59 3.23
C GLY A 35 6.25 6.79 2.71
N ILE A 36 5.33 6.44 3.61
CA ILE A 36 4.08 5.74 3.30
C ILE A 36 3.19 6.59 2.38
N LEU A 37 3.02 7.88 2.66
CA LEU A 37 2.24 8.80 1.84
C LEU A 37 2.78 8.89 0.41
N LEU A 38 4.11 9.00 0.27
CA LEU A 38 4.78 9.05 -1.03
C LEU A 38 4.58 7.75 -1.82
N ALA A 39 4.62 6.59 -1.16
CA ALA A 39 4.33 5.31 -1.78
C ALA A 39 2.88 5.21 -2.29
N TYR A 40 1.92 5.69 -1.48
CA TYR A 40 0.52 5.76 -1.88
C TYR A 40 0.31 6.74 -3.06
N LEU A 41 0.93 7.92 -3.05
CA LEU A 41 0.86 8.86 -4.18
C LEU A 41 1.44 8.26 -5.46
N SER A 42 2.58 7.56 -5.36
CA SER A 42 3.19 6.84 -6.47
C SER A 42 2.22 5.81 -7.08
N LEU A 43 1.64 4.93 -6.26
CA LEU A 43 0.67 3.94 -6.72
C LEU A 43 -0.56 4.62 -7.34
N GLY A 44 -1.11 5.66 -6.72
CA GLY A 44 -2.26 6.40 -7.24
C GLY A 44 -2.04 6.91 -8.67
N ILE A 45 -0.84 7.43 -8.96
CA ILE A 45 -0.46 7.89 -10.31
C ILE A 45 -0.42 6.72 -11.31
N LEU A 46 0.20 5.59 -10.94
CA LEU A 46 0.27 4.39 -11.79
C LEU A 46 -1.11 3.84 -12.12
N ILE A 47 -1.97 3.75 -11.11
CA ILE A 47 -3.35 3.26 -11.22
C ILE A 47 -4.16 4.18 -12.13
N GLY A 48 -4.06 5.50 -11.93
CA GLY A 48 -4.71 6.50 -12.77
C GLY A 48 -4.22 6.47 -14.22
N LEU A 49 -2.92 6.24 -14.43
CA LEU A 49 -2.33 6.07 -15.75
C LEU A 49 -2.90 4.86 -16.46
N TYR A 50 -2.92 3.72 -15.77
CA TYR A 50 -3.41 2.47 -16.32
C TYR A 50 -4.89 2.58 -16.70
N ASN A 51 -5.72 3.21 -15.85
CA ASN A 51 -7.13 3.48 -16.13
C ASN A 51 -7.36 4.29 -17.42
N LYS A 52 -6.47 5.24 -17.74
CA LYS A 52 -6.56 6.03 -19.00
C LYS A 52 -6.17 5.22 -20.23
N THR A 53 -5.28 4.24 -20.09
CA THR A 53 -4.75 3.46 -21.23
C THR A 53 -5.61 2.26 -21.62
N VAL A 54 -6.42 1.73 -20.70
CA VAL A 54 -7.16 0.47 -20.91
C VAL A 54 -8.66 0.71 -20.89
N TYR A 55 -9.16 1.45 -21.89
CA TYR A 55 -10.59 1.77 -22.01
C TYR A 55 -11.42 0.70 -22.76
N TYR A 56 -10.77 -0.28 -23.40
CA TYR A 56 -11.43 -1.10 -24.43
C TYR A 56 -11.62 -2.59 -24.10
N LYS A 57 -11.14 -3.08 -22.94
CA LYS A 57 -11.32 -4.50 -22.54
C LYS A 57 -12.03 -4.63 -21.18
N PRO A 58 -13.03 -5.53 -21.03
CA PRO A 58 -13.84 -5.63 -19.82
C PRO A 58 -13.06 -6.12 -18.58
N PHE A 59 -12.15 -7.08 -18.77
CA PHE A 59 -11.34 -7.67 -17.69
C PHE A 59 -10.42 -6.65 -16.97
N PRO A 60 -9.54 -5.90 -17.67
CA PRO A 60 -8.70 -4.89 -17.02
C PRO A 60 -9.49 -3.71 -16.45
N LYS A 61 -10.68 -3.39 -16.99
CA LYS A 61 -11.56 -2.35 -16.43
C LYS A 61 -12.08 -2.72 -15.04
N ILE A 62 -12.54 -3.96 -14.86
CA ILE A 62 -13.00 -4.46 -13.56
C ILE A 62 -11.83 -4.51 -12.58
N LEU A 63 -10.68 -5.05 -13.01
CA LEU A 63 -9.47 -5.15 -12.20
C LEU A 63 -9.04 -3.78 -11.67
N ASN A 64 -9.01 -2.75 -12.52
CA ASN A 64 -8.67 -1.38 -12.10
C ASN A 64 -9.64 -0.79 -11.09
N ARG A 65 -10.94 -1.06 -11.27
CA ARG A 65 -11.97 -0.54 -10.37
C ARG A 65 -11.82 -1.18 -8.99
N THR A 66 -11.64 -2.49 -8.94
CA THR A 66 -11.33 -3.22 -7.70
C THR A 66 -10.08 -2.68 -7.05
N LEU A 67 -9.02 -2.46 -7.85
CA LEU A 67 -7.76 -1.93 -7.36
C LEU A 67 -7.91 -0.53 -6.77
N PHE A 68 -8.62 0.37 -7.45
CA PHE A 68 -8.89 1.72 -6.95
C PHE A 68 -9.70 1.69 -5.65
N ILE A 69 -10.76 0.89 -5.57
CA ILE A 69 -11.60 0.81 -4.36
C ILE A 69 -10.81 0.24 -3.19
N THR A 70 -10.16 -0.92 -3.38
CA THR A 70 -9.41 -1.60 -2.31
C THR A 70 -8.23 -0.77 -1.83
N PHE A 71 -7.54 -0.08 -2.74
CA PHE A 71 -6.45 0.83 -2.41
C PHE A 71 -6.92 1.99 -1.53
N ASN A 72 -7.97 2.71 -1.92
CA ASN A 72 -8.50 3.83 -1.13
C ASN A 72 -9.09 3.34 0.21
N ALA A 73 -9.79 2.21 0.21
CA ALA A 73 -10.31 1.60 1.44
C ALA A 73 -9.17 1.20 2.40
N THR A 74 -8.06 0.71 1.87
CA THR A 74 -6.87 0.37 2.67
C THR A 74 -6.25 1.62 3.30
N VAL A 75 -6.09 2.71 2.54
CA VAL A 75 -5.56 3.98 3.05
C VAL A 75 -6.44 4.52 4.17
N LEU A 76 -7.75 4.60 3.94
CA LEU A 76 -8.71 5.07 4.93
C LEU A 76 -8.73 4.19 6.18
N GLY A 77 -8.69 2.87 6.00
CA GLY A 77 -8.65 1.94 7.12
C GLY A 77 -7.35 2.05 7.92
N ILE A 78 -6.19 2.25 7.29
CA ILE A 78 -4.95 2.48 8.04
C ILE A 78 -5.08 3.75 8.90
N ILE A 79 -5.57 4.86 8.34
CA ILE A 79 -5.77 6.11 9.09
C ILE A 79 -6.73 5.90 10.27
N LEU A 80 -7.84 5.21 10.05
CA LEU A 80 -8.84 4.95 11.09
C LEU A 80 -8.30 4.02 12.18
N GLY A 81 -7.64 2.92 11.80
CA GLY A 81 -7.02 1.96 12.71
C GLY A 81 -5.97 2.60 13.61
N LEU A 82 -5.07 3.40 13.03
CA LEU A 82 -4.08 4.16 13.79
C LEU A 82 -4.72 5.16 14.74
N THR A 83 -5.74 5.89 14.29
CA THR A 83 -6.47 6.85 15.14
C THR A 83 -7.11 6.12 16.32
N CYS A 84 -7.79 5.00 16.08
CA CYS A 84 -8.39 4.19 17.15
C CYS A 84 -7.34 3.63 18.12
N GLN A 85 -6.18 3.21 17.62
CA GLN A 85 -5.10 2.65 18.43
C GLN A 85 -4.39 3.73 19.26
N LEU A 86 -4.12 4.90 18.69
CA LEU A 86 -3.50 6.05 19.37
C LEU A 86 -4.40 6.67 20.45
N LEU A 87 -5.73 6.61 20.25
CA LEU A 87 -6.69 7.09 21.23
C LEU A 87 -6.96 6.08 22.36
N GLU A 88 -6.35 4.89 22.32
CA GLU A 88 -6.58 3.78 23.28
C GLU A 88 -8.06 3.41 23.48
N LYS A 89 -8.92 3.75 22.51
CA LYS A 89 -10.37 3.60 22.63
C LYS A 89 -10.88 2.19 22.32
N ALA A 90 -10.04 1.36 21.71
CA ALA A 90 -10.45 0.05 21.21
C ALA A 90 -9.77 -1.08 21.98
N ASN A 91 -10.54 -2.13 22.26
CA ASN A 91 -10.03 -3.35 22.88
C ASN A 91 -8.96 -4.00 21.97
N LEU A 92 -7.86 -4.47 22.57
CA LEU A 92 -6.74 -5.17 21.91
C LEU A 92 -7.23 -6.30 20.98
N THR A 93 -8.18 -7.12 21.42
CA THR A 93 -8.74 -8.21 20.61
C THR A 93 -9.47 -7.69 19.38
N ILE A 94 -10.23 -6.60 19.52
CA ILE A 94 -10.96 -5.96 18.40
C ILE A 94 -9.95 -5.35 17.42
N MET A 95 -8.88 -4.70 17.92
CA MET A 95 -7.81 -4.17 17.09
C MET A 95 -7.03 -5.26 16.35
N MET A 96 -6.80 -6.42 16.97
CA MET A 96 -6.17 -7.56 16.30
C MET A 96 -6.97 -8.02 15.08
N TYR A 97 -8.29 -8.26 15.25
CA TYR A 97 -9.16 -8.65 14.14
C TYR A 97 -9.26 -7.54 13.09
N TYR A 98 -9.31 -6.28 13.51
CA TYR A 98 -9.29 -5.14 12.60
C TYR A 98 -8.05 -5.14 11.71
N TRP A 99 -6.85 -5.24 12.29
CA TRP A 99 -5.60 -5.26 11.54
C TRP A 99 -5.47 -6.49 10.65
N LEU A 100 -6.06 -7.63 11.05
CA LEU A 100 -6.14 -8.84 10.21
C LEU A 100 -7.05 -8.62 8.99
N ILE A 101 -8.19 -7.94 9.15
CA ILE A 101 -9.06 -7.53 8.03
C ILE A 101 -8.31 -6.55 7.11
N MET A 102 -7.58 -5.59 7.68
CA MET A 102 -6.76 -4.64 6.91
C MET A 102 -5.65 -5.36 6.12
N LEU A 103 -5.02 -6.38 6.72
CA LEU A 103 -4.04 -7.23 6.04
C LEU A 103 -4.66 -7.98 4.87
N LEU A 104 -5.85 -8.55 5.05
CA LEU A 104 -6.57 -9.22 3.97
C LEU A 104 -6.94 -8.24 2.84
N LEU A 105 -7.43 -7.05 3.18
CA LEU A 105 -7.76 -6.02 2.20
C LEU A 105 -6.52 -5.57 1.41
N HIS A 106 -5.40 -5.39 2.10
CA HIS A 106 -4.13 -5.06 1.47
C HIS A 106 -3.62 -6.18 0.55
N PHE A 107 -3.80 -7.44 0.97
CA PHE A 107 -3.45 -8.60 0.16
C PHE A 107 -4.25 -8.67 -1.15
N ILE A 108 -5.54 -8.33 -1.13
CA ILE A 108 -6.36 -8.19 -2.35
C ILE A 108 -5.77 -7.12 -3.27
N THR A 109 -5.35 -5.97 -2.74
CA THR A 109 -4.70 -4.90 -3.52
C THR A 109 -3.39 -5.39 -4.15
N ILE A 110 -2.57 -6.14 -3.41
CA ILE A 110 -1.31 -6.73 -3.93
C ILE A 110 -1.59 -7.71 -5.07
N ILE A 111 -2.48 -8.68 -4.88
CA ILE A 111 -2.85 -9.64 -5.93
C ILE A 111 -3.33 -8.91 -7.17
N THR A 112 -4.20 -7.92 -6.99
CA THR A 112 -4.76 -7.14 -8.10
C THR A 112 -3.66 -6.38 -8.84
N LEU A 113 -2.70 -5.79 -8.14
CA LEU A 113 -1.51 -5.12 -8.72
C LEU A 113 -0.62 -6.10 -9.48
N VAL A 114 -0.38 -7.29 -8.95
CA VAL A 114 0.43 -8.32 -9.61
C VAL A 114 -0.22 -8.79 -10.91
N ILE A 115 -1.53 -9.10 -10.89
CA ILE A 115 -2.28 -9.45 -12.10
C ILE A 115 -2.23 -8.31 -13.12
N LEU A 116 -2.33 -7.06 -12.65
CA LEU A 116 -2.26 -5.87 -13.50
C LEU A 116 -0.91 -5.76 -14.21
N VAL A 117 0.17 -5.98 -13.48
CA VAL A 117 1.55 -5.96 -14.01
C VAL A 117 1.71 -7.01 -15.11
N PHE A 118 1.29 -8.25 -14.88
CA PHE A 118 1.35 -9.31 -15.90
C PHE A 118 0.47 -9.01 -17.11
N ALA A 119 -0.74 -8.49 -16.90
CA ALA A 119 -1.63 -8.07 -17.99
C ALA A 119 -1.02 -6.92 -18.82
N HIS A 120 -0.25 -6.03 -18.20
CA HIS A 120 0.39 -4.89 -18.87
C HIS A 120 1.67 -5.27 -19.61
N GLN A 121 2.47 -6.19 -19.05
CA GLN A 121 3.74 -6.66 -19.63
C GLN A 121 3.60 -7.15 -21.06
N ASN A 122 2.44 -7.73 -21.40
CA ASN A 122 2.17 -8.25 -22.73
C ASN A 122 1.91 -7.18 -23.80
N SER A 123 1.94 -5.87 -23.46
CA SER A 123 1.40 -4.83 -24.34
C SER A 123 2.23 -3.54 -24.50
N GLN A 124 3.29 -3.27 -23.72
CA GLN A 124 3.97 -1.95 -23.75
C GLN A 124 5.49 -1.94 -23.57
N LYS A 125 6.12 -0.91 -24.19
CA LYS A 125 7.57 -0.59 -24.20
C LYS A 125 8.23 -0.31 -22.83
N TYR A 126 7.45 -0.11 -21.75
CA TYR A 126 7.98 0.29 -20.42
C TYR A 126 7.59 -0.68 -19.29
N SER A 127 7.27 -1.93 -19.63
CA SER A 127 6.72 -2.89 -18.66
C SER A 127 7.66 -3.18 -17.48
N LEU A 128 8.98 -3.16 -17.70
CA LEU A 128 9.99 -3.44 -16.68
C LEU A 128 10.02 -2.35 -15.60
N LEU A 129 10.03 -1.07 -16.00
CA LEU A 129 9.99 0.06 -15.05
C LEU A 129 8.68 0.08 -14.27
N TYR A 130 7.55 -0.15 -14.94
CA TYR A 130 6.25 -0.23 -14.28
C TYR A 130 6.20 -1.36 -13.23
N THR A 131 6.70 -2.54 -13.60
CA THR A 131 6.82 -3.71 -12.70
C THR A 131 7.66 -3.38 -11.48
N PHE A 132 8.83 -2.79 -11.69
CA PHE A 132 9.75 -2.41 -10.62
C PHE A 132 9.10 -1.44 -9.63
N ILE A 133 8.45 -0.38 -10.12
CA ILE A 133 7.80 0.60 -9.25
C ILE A 133 6.63 -0.03 -8.47
N VAL A 134 5.87 -0.96 -9.06
CA VAL A 134 4.81 -1.68 -8.35
C VAL A 134 5.38 -2.53 -7.20
N ILE A 135 6.43 -3.32 -7.46
CA ILE A 135 7.10 -4.14 -6.43
C ILE A 135 7.62 -3.24 -5.29
N LEU A 136 8.23 -2.12 -5.65
CA LEU A 136 8.78 -1.16 -4.70
C LEU A 136 7.71 -0.60 -3.76
N ASN A 137 6.56 -0.21 -4.30
CA ASN A 137 5.47 0.33 -3.50
C ASN A 137 4.75 -0.75 -2.67
N ILE A 138 4.67 -2.00 -3.15
CA ILE A 138 4.16 -3.11 -2.33
C ILE A 138 5.00 -3.24 -1.06
N PHE A 139 6.33 -3.21 -1.19
CA PHE A 139 7.22 -3.28 -0.03
C PHE A 139 7.00 -2.14 0.97
N LEU A 140 6.85 -0.90 0.47
CA LEU A 140 6.62 0.29 1.31
C LEU A 140 5.26 0.28 2.02
N THR A 141 4.21 -0.18 1.34
CA THR A 141 2.83 -0.12 1.84
C THR A 141 2.44 -1.31 2.73
N LEU A 142 3.19 -2.41 2.68
CA LEU A 142 2.96 -3.60 3.51
C LEU A 142 3.28 -3.34 5.00
N ARG A 143 4.33 -2.56 5.26
CA ARG A 143 4.81 -2.28 6.62
C ARG A 143 3.76 -1.64 7.54
N PRO A 144 3.03 -0.56 7.18
CA PRO A 144 2.04 0.05 8.06
C PRO A 144 0.90 -0.88 8.48
N VAL A 145 0.68 -1.99 7.77
CA VAL A 145 -0.31 -3.00 8.15
C VAL A 145 0.31 -4.09 9.03
N LEU A 146 1.54 -4.53 8.71
CA LEU A 146 2.23 -5.56 9.50
C LEU A 146 2.71 -5.07 10.86
N TYR A 147 3.22 -3.84 10.95
CA TYR A 147 3.80 -3.29 12.17
C TYR A 147 2.82 -3.29 13.37
N PRO A 148 1.61 -2.71 13.27
CA PRO A 148 0.66 -2.74 14.38
C PRO A 148 0.20 -4.16 14.72
N LEU A 149 0.07 -5.06 13.73
CA LEU A 149 -0.29 -6.46 13.97
C LEU A 149 0.77 -7.18 14.82
N VAL A 150 2.06 -7.01 14.49
CA VAL A 150 3.17 -7.59 15.25
C VAL A 150 3.22 -7.04 16.67
N LEU A 151 3.05 -5.73 16.84
CA LEU A 151 3.02 -5.11 18.17
C LEU A 151 1.89 -5.68 19.04
N ILE A 152 0.69 -5.85 18.46
CA ILE A 152 -0.46 -6.42 19.17
C ILE A 152 -0.17 -7.87 19.59
N ILE A 153 0.39 -8.69 18.70
CA ILE A 153 0.71 -10.10 19.00
C ILE A 153 1.74 -10.19 20.13
N ILE A 154 2.82 -9.41 20.07
CA ILE A 154 3.86 -9.38 21.10
C ILE A 154 3.28 -8.89 22.43
N GLY A 155 2.54 -7.78 22.42
CA GLY A 155 1.91 -7.24 23.62
C GLY A 155 0.94 -8.23 24.28
N ASN A 156 0.15 -8.94 23.47
CA ASN A 156 -0.78 -9.94 24.00
C ASN A 156 -0.05 -11.19 24.54
N GLY A 157 1.03 -11.62 23.89
CA GLY A 157 1.88 -12.72 24.38
C GLY A 157 2.59 -12.39 25.70
N MET A 158 3.07 -11.15 25.85
CA MET A 158 3.65 -10.66 27.11
C MET A 158 2.61 -10.64 28.23
N ASN A 159 1.39 -10.18 27.96
CA ASN A 159 0.30 -10.15 28.95
C ASN A 159 -0.13 -11.56 29.37
N ALA A 160 -0.23 -12.51 28.44
CA ALA A 160 -0.57 -13.91 28.74
C ALA A 160 0.54 -14.62 29.54
N SER A 161 1.81 -14.29 29.28
CA SER A 161 2.96 -14.80 30.06
C SER A 161 3.04 -14.23 31.48
N ALA A 162 2.43 -13.08 31.73
CA ALA A 162 2.47 -12.40 33.02
C ALA A 162 1.41 -12.91 34.02
N GLY A 163 0.53 -13.85 33.64
CA GLY A 163 -0.37 -14.55 34.56
C GLY A 163 -1.53 -13.72 35.10
N HIS A 164 -2.15 -12.88 34.26
CA HIS A 164 -3.47 -12.31 34.50
C HIS A 164 -4.55 -13.04 33.71
#